data_AF-A0A3N6FBC9-F1
#
_entry.id   AF-A0A3N6FBC9-F1
#
_cell.length_a   1.000
_cell.length_b   1.000
_cell.length_c   1.000
_cell.angle_alpha   90.00
_cell.angle_beta   90.00
_cell.angle_gamma   90.00
#
_symmetry.space_group_name_H-M   'P 1'
#
loop_
_entity.id
_entity.type
_entity.pdbx_description
1 polymer ?
#
loop_
_entity_poly.entity_id
_entity_poly.type
_entity_poly.pdbx_seq_one_letter_code
_entity_poly.pdbx_strand_id
1 'polypeptide(L)'
;MAEISQKGIEAVHYVLMQEHPPATVFYARDGVEVCGFGLREEVWRWGREPDLLLPDLISGHVLQPDGKTLIAPETEHYTDAYRRTLGVIEQRFGLSLSPAYLKEARLPAYAVRGTPDMYA
;
A
#
# COMPACT_ATOMS: atom_id res chain seq x y z
N MET A 1 10.18 8.64 3.02
CA MET A 1 10.31 7.18 3.29
C MET A 1 11.68 6.81 3.85
N ALA A 2 12.78 7.35 3.31
CA ALA A 2 14.14 6.97 3.68
C ALA A 2 14.50 7.16 5.17
N GLU A 3 13.96 8.19 5.83
CA GLU A 3 14.21 8.45 7.26
C GLU A 3 13.32 7.62 8.18
N ILE A 4 12.09 7.33 7.75
CA ILE A 4 11.06 6.65 8.54
C ILE A 4 11.31 5.13 8.59
N SER A 5 11.79 4.56 7.48
CA SER A 5 11.96 3.10 7.33
C SER A 5 13.36 2.61 7.72
N GLN A 6 14.11 3.31 8.57
CA GLN A 6 15.48 2.89 8.90
C GLN A 6 15.53 1.81 10.00
N LYS A 7 16.68 1.15 10.15
CA LYS A 7 16.98 0.27 11.30
C LYS A 7 15.98 -0.88 11.45
N GLY A 8 15.64 -1.55 10.35
CA GLY A 8 14.69 -2.67 10.33
C GLY A 8 13.22 -2.25 10.37
N ILE A 9 12.91 -0.94 10.33
CA ILE A 9 11.53 -0.46 10.32
C ILE A 9 10.94 -0.60 8.91
N GLU A 10 9.77 -1.22 8.87
CA GLU A 10 8.91 -1.29 7.70
C GLU A 10 7.92 -0.13 7.73
N ALA A 11 7.75 0.56 6.61
CA ALA A 11 6.83 1.67 6.48
C ALA A 11 5.95 1.51 5.23
N VAL A 12 4.64 1.56 5.43
CA VAL A 12 3.65 1.64 4.35
C VAL A 12 3.09 3.06 4.34
N HIS A 13 3.24 3.75 3.23
CA HIS A 13 2.81 5.14 3.08
C HIS A 13 1.71 5.24 2.04
N TYR A 14 0.65 5.93 2.45
CA TYR A 14 -0.53 6.17 1.66
C TYR A 14 -0.63 7.64 1.27
N VAL A 15 -0.49 7.94 -0.02
CA VAL A 15 -0.49 9.31 -0.53
C VAL A 15 -1.78 9.58 -1.28
N LEU A 16 -2.66 10.39 -0.69
CA LEU A 16 -3.82 10.94 -1.39
C LEU A 16 -3.33 12.01 -2.37
N MET A 17 -3.53 11.78 -3.67
CA MET A 17 -3.23 12.77 -4.70
C MET A 17 -4.50 13.58 -5.01
N GLN A 18 -4.61 14.76 -4.40
CA GLN A 18 -5.81 15.62 -4.54
C GLN A 18 -5.97 16.17 -5.96
N GLU A 19 -4.87 16.52 -6.63
CA GLU A 19 -4.89 17.11 -7.97
C GLU A 19 -4.97 16.06 -9.09
N HIS A 20 -4.43 14.86 -8.85
CA HIS A 20 -4.30 13.80 -9.86
C HIS A 20 -4.50 12.42 -9.24
N PRO A 21 -5.74 11.96 -9.02
CA PRO A 21 -6.00 10.57 -8.66
C PRO A 21 -5.43 9.62 -9.73
N PRO A 22 -4.94 8.44 -9.33
CA PRO A 22 -5.27 7.76 -8.07
C PRO A 22 -4.34 8.07 -6.89
N ALA A 23 -4.76 7.63 -5.69
CA ALA A 23 -3.86 7.60 -4.54
C ALA A 23 -2.78 6.54 -4.73
N THR A 24 -1.64 6.74 -4.08
CA THR A 24 -0.46 5.89 -4.26
C THR A 24 -0.07 5.20 -2.97
N VAL A 25 0.31 3.92 -3.09
CA VAL A 25 0.86 3.12 -1.99
C VAL A 25 2.35 2.95 -2.21
N PHE A 26 3.13 3.17 -1.15
CA PHE A 26 4.55 2.85 -1.10
C PHE A 26 4.84 1.95 0.08
N TYR A 27 5.65 0.92 -0.12
CA TYR A 27 6.27 0.14 0.94
C TYR A 27 7.78 0.36 0.90
N ALA A 28 8.35 0.72 2.05
CA ALA A 28 9.77 0.90 2.22
C ALA A 28 10.28 0.15 3.44
N ARG A 29 11.54 -0.26 3.35
CA ARG A 29 12.28 -0.93 4.41
C ARG A 29 13.76 -0.56 4.31
N ASP A 30 14.38 -0.36 5.46
CA ASP A 30 15.79 0.01 5.59
C ASP A 30 16.19 1.22 4.73
N GLY A 31 15.28 2.22 4.68
CA GLY A 31 15.47 3.45 3.93
C GLY A 31 15.24 3.34 2.42
N VAL A 32 14.86 2.16 1.92
CA VAL A 32 14.70 1.88 0.49
C VAL A 32 13.23 1.65 0.17
N GLU A 33 12.72 2.29 -0.88
CA GLU A 33 11.41 1.97 -1.44
C GLU A 33 11.47 0.59 -2.13
N VAL A 34 10.81 -0.38 -1.51
CA VAL A 34 10.83 -1.77 -1.94
C VAL A 34 9.82 -1.97 -3.05
N CYS A 35 8.57 -1.52 -2.88
CA CYS A 35 7.57 -1.55 -3.95
C CYS A 35 6.56 -0.41 -3.82
N GLY A 36 5.95 -0.02 -4.94
CA GLY A 36 4.84 0.93 -4.95
C GLY A 36 4.01 0.83 -6.22
N PHE A 37 2.78 1.34 -6.14
CA PHE A 37 1.84 1.44 -7.26
C PHE A 37 0.73 2.46 -6.96
N GLY A 38 0.13 2.99 -8.03
CA GLY A 38 -1.11 3.75 -7.95
C GLY A 38 -2.30 2.79 -7.76
N LEU A 39 -3.32 3.22 -7.03
CA LEU A 39 -4.56 2.45 -6.93
C LEU A 39 -5.32 2.48 -8.25
N ARG A 40 -5.87 1.34 -8.70
CA ARG A 40 -6.34 1.14 -10.10
C ARG A 40 -5.22 1.10 -11.14
N GLU A 41 -3.98 1.19 -10.71
CA GLU A 41 -2.79 1.12 -11.55
C GLU A 41 -1.85 0.04 -11.02
N GLU A 42 -2.38 -0.96 -10.32
CA GLU A 42 -1.59 -2.03 -9.68
C GLU A 42 -0.82 -2.89 -10.68
N VAL A 43 -1.12 -2.76 -11.98
CA VAL A 43 -0.34 -3.33 -13.09
C VAL A 43 0.98 -2.59 -13.33
N TRP A 44 1.06 -1.31 -12.94
CA TRP A 44 2.22 -0.43 -13.05
C TRP A 44 2.92 -0.34 -11.70
N ARG A 45 3.84 -1.27 -11.46
CA ARG A 45 4.57 -1.38 -10.19
C ARG A 45 6.00 -0.90 -10.34
N TRP A 46 6.53 -0.25 -9.32
CA TRP A 46 7.91 0.25 -9.26
C TRP A 46 8.54 -0.06 -7.91
N GLY A 47 9.83 0.26 -7.77
CA GLY A 47 10.63 0.01 -6.57
C GLY A 47 11.74 -1.02 -6.82
N ARG A 48 12.48 -1.38 -5.76
CA ARG A 48 13.55 -2.39 -5.84
C ARG A 48 13.02 -3.79 -6.14
N GLU A 49 11.86 -4.14 -5.60
CA GLU A 49 11.16 -5.41 -5.78
C GLU A 49 9.72 -5.13 -6.22
N PRO A 50 9.51 -4.65 -7.46
CA PRO A 50 8.20 -4.15 -7.92
C PRO A 50 7.09 -5.21 -7.84
N ASP A 51 7.43 -6.48 -8.01
CA ASP A 51 6.47 -7.59 -7.97
C ASP A 51 6.31 -8.24 -6.58
N LEU A 52 6.87 -7.64 -5.52
CA LEU A 52 6.80 -8.20 -4.16
C LEU A 52 5.36 -8.50 -3.72
N LEU A 53 4.42 -7.61 -4.05
CA LEU A 53 3.01 -7.72 -3.70
C LEU A 53 2.16 -8.41 -4.77
N LEU A 54 2.76 -8.86 -5.87
CA LEU A 54 2.03 -9.48 -6.98
C LEU A 54 1.20 -10.70 -6.55
N PRO A 55 1.72 -11.65 -5.74
CA PRO A 55 0.93 -12.78 -5.27
C PRO A 55 -0.27 -12.34 -4.41
N ASP A 56 -0.08 -11.33 -3.57
CA ASP A 56 -1.13 -10.81 -2.68
C ASP A 56 -2.22 -10.07 -3.50
N LEU A 57 -1.83 -9.32 -4.53
CA LEU A 57 -2.75 -8.64 -5.45
C LEU A 57 -3.59 -9.63 -6.27
N ILE A 58 -3.00 -10.77 -6.67
CA ILE A 58 -3.73 -11.85 -7.36
C ILE A 58 -4.69 -12.54 -6.39
N SER A 59 -4.21 -12.94 -5.21
CA SER A 59 -5.04 -13.61 -4.20
C SER A 59 -6.18 -12.72 -3.71
N GLY A 60 -5.95 -11.41 -3.61
CA GLY A 60 -6.93 -10.41 -3.23
C GLY A 60 -7.91 -10.02 -4.33
N HIS A 61 -7.85 -10.68 -5.50
CA HIS A 61 -8.70 -10.40 -6.65
C HIS A 61 -8.61 -8.95 -7.15
N VAL A 62 -7.45 -8.31 -6.97
CA VAL A 62 -7.14 -7.00 -7.59
C VAL A 62 -6.67 -7.23 -9.02
N LEU A 63 -5.78 -8.20 -9.21
CA LEU A 63 -5.25 -8.62 -10.51
C LEU A 63 -5.70 -10.02 -10.87
N GLN A 64 -5.88 -10.25 -12.17
CA GLN A 64 -6.08 -11.58 -12.75
C GLN A 64 -4.84 -12.45 -12.47
N PRO A 65 -4.94 -13.78 -12.62
CA PRO A 65 -3.80 -14.69 -12.43
C PRO A 65 -2.59 -14.40 -13.34
N ASP A 66 -2.76 -13.63 -14.41
CA ASP A 66 -1.67 -13.18 -15.28
C ASP A 66 -0.80 -12.06 -14.65
N GLY A 67 -1.25 -11.48 -13.53
CA GLY A 67 -0.56 -10.39 -12.82
C GLY A 67 -0.48 -9.07 -13.58
N LYS A 68 -1.21 -8.95 -14.69
CA LYS A 68 -1.12 -7.86 -15.67
C LYS A 68 -2.47 -7.26 -16.03
N THR A 69 -3.56 -7.92 -15.67
CA THR A 69 -4.91 -7.46 -15.96
C THR A 69 -5.63 -7.14 -14.65
N LEU A 70 -6.24 -5.96 -14.55
CA LEU A 70 -7.11 -5.63 -13.41
C LEU A 70 -8.39 -6.47 -13.49
N ILE A 71 -8.83 -7.00 -12.35
CA ILE A 71 -10.13 -7.70 -12.27
C ILE A 71 -11.30 -6.71 -12.28
N ALA A 72 -11.09 -5.53 -11.72
CA ALA A 72 -12.08 -4.47 -11.66
C ALA A 72 -12.62 -4.12 -13.06
N PRO A 73 -13.93 -4.30 -13.35
CA PRO A 73 -14.48 -3.82 -14.61
C PRO A 73 -14.39 -2.29 -14.68
N GLU A 74 -14.34 -1.74 -15.90
CA GLU A 74 -14.30 -0.29 -16.13
C GLU A 74 -15.47 0.45 -15.47
N THR A 75 -16.61 -0.23 -15.32
CA THR A 75 -17.83 0.29 -14.70
C THR A 75 -17.87 0.13 -13.18
N GLU A 76 -16.90 -0.55 -12.55
CA GLU A 76 -16.85 -0.69 -11.10
C GLU A 76 -16.64 0.67 -10.43
N HIS A 77 -17.43 0.94 -9.39
CA HIS A 77 -17.31 2.18 -8.64
C HIS A 77 -15.91 2.29 -8.03
N TYR A 78 -15.29 3.46 -8.18
CA TYR A 78 -13.89 3.69 -7.77
C TYR A 78 -13.61 3.25 -6.33
N THR A 79 -14.57 3.44 -5.41
CA THR A 79 -14.42 3.07 -3.99
C THR A 79 -14.28 1.57 -3.75
N ASP A 80 -14.83 0.72 -4.61
CA ASP A 80 -14.87 -0.73 -4.34
C ASP A 80 -13.56 -1.39 -4.76
N ALA A 81 -13.00 -0.98 -5.90
CA ALA A 81 -11.63 -1.35 -6.27
C ALA A 81 -10.60 -0.84 -5.24
N TYR A 82 -10.79 0.39 -4.73
CA TYR A 82 -9.96 0.98 -3.69
C TYR A 82 -9.93 0.14 -2.41
N ARG A 83 -11.11 -0.28 -1.93
CA ARG A 83 -11.25 -1.13 -0.74
C ARG A 83 -10.55 -2.47 -0.92
N ARG A 84 -10.60 -3.04 -2.13
CA ARG A 84 -9.96 -4.33 -2.42
C ARG A 84 -8.45 -4.23 -2.28
N THR A 85 -7.84 -3.22 -2.91
CA THR A 85 -6.39 -3.02 -2.81
C THR A 85 -5.97 -2.66 -1.38
N LEU A 86 -6.72 -1.82 -0.68
CA LEU A 86 -6.44 -1.52 0.73
C LEU A 86 -6.52 -2.78 1.61
N GLY A 87 -7.52 -3.64 1.41
CA GLY A 87 -7.62 -4.91 2.13
C GLY A 87 -6.42 -5.83 1.92
N VAL A 88 -5.84 -5.86 0.71
CA VAL A 88 -4.60 -6.59 0.41
C VAL A 88 -3.43 -6.04 1.22
N ILE A 89 -3.27 -4.71 1.25
CA ILE A 89 -2.20 -4.05 2.01
C ILE A 89 -2.38 -4.29 3.51
N GLU A 90 -3.60 -4.14 4.03
CA GLU A 90 -3.91 -4.41 5.43
C GLU A 90 -3.58 -5.84 5.83
N GLN A 91 -4.02 -6.81 5.03
CA GLN A 91 -3.76 -8.22 5.30
C GLN A 91 -2.26 -8.54 5.23
N ARG A 92 -1.54 -8.02 4.21
CA ARG A 92 -0.11 -8.28 4.03
C ARG A 92 0.73 -7.78 5.18
N PHE A 93 0.44 -6.57 5.65
CA PHE A 93 1.24 -5.88 6.66
C PHE A 93 0.67 -5.98 8.08
N GLY A 94 -0.45 -6.69 8.25
CA GLY A 94 -1.13 -6.80 9.55
C GLY A 94 -1.64 -5.45 10.06
N LEU A 95 -2.07 -4.57 9.16
CA LEU A 95 -2.63 -3.26 9.50
C LEU A 95 -4.15 -3.39 9.67
N SER A 96 -4.72 -2.51 10.48
CA SER A 96 -6.17 -2.35 10.62
C SER A 96 -6.49 -0.87 10.43
N LEU A 97 -6.61 -0.42 9.18
CA LEU A 97 -6.91 0.96 8.85
C LEU A 97 -8.44 1.15 8.89
N SER A 98 -8.95 1.62 10.02
CA SER A 98 -10.35 2.05 10.08
C SER A 98 -10.64 3.10 8.99
N PRO A 99 -11.75 2.98 8.23
CA PRO A 99 -12.16 3.97 7.24
C PRO A 99 -12.27 5.40 7.77
N ALA A 100 -12.42 5.58 9.08
CA ALA A 100 -12.40 6.88 9.75
C ALA A 100 -11.04 7.60 9.58
N TYR A 101 -9.92 6.86 9.58
CA TYR A 101 -8.57 7.42 9.42
C TYR A 101 -8.29 7.94 8.00
N LEU A 102 -9.08 7.52 7.01
CA LEU A 102 -8.94 7.95 5.62
C LEU A 102 -9.77 9.20 5.30
N LYS A 103 -10.81 9.51 6.10
CA LYS A 103 -11.78 10.57 5.82
C LYS A 103 -11.54 11.86 6.61
N GLU A 104 -11.04 11.75 7.84
CA GLU A 104 -10.84 12.90 8.72
C GLU A 104 -9.36 13.24 8.82
N ALA A 105 -8.97 14.30 8.12
CA ALA A 105 -7.59 14.75 8.05
C ALA A 105 -7.07 15.24 9.43
N ARG A 106 -6.33 14.35 10.11
CA ARG A 106 -4.99 14.55 10.67
C ARG A 106 -4.40 13.15 10.90
N LEU A 107 -3.68 12.62 9.91
CA LEU A 107 -3.04 11.29 9.99
C LEU A 107 -1.90 11.31 11.00
N PRO A 108 -1.93 10.42 12.02
CA PRO A 108 -0.76 9.59 12.24
C PRO A 108 -1.20 8.15 12.54
N ALA A 109 -1.59 7.40 11.52
CA ALA A 109 -1.65 5.95 11.68
C ALA A 109 -0.22 5.41 11.55
N TYR A 110 0.43 5.14 12.68
CA TYR A 110 1.65 4.33 12.73
C TYR A 110 1.34 3.03 13.48
N ALA A 111 1.59 1.89 12.82
CA ALA A 111 1.68 0.59 13.46
C ALA A 111 3.16 0.19 13.43
N VAL A 112 3.79 0.06 14.58
CA VAL A 112 5.20 -0.37 14.69
C VAL A 112 5.18 -1.85 15.07
N ARG A 113 5.71 -2.71 14.20
CA ARG A 113 5.98 -4.11 14.52
C ARG A 113 7.49 -4.27 14.77
N GLY A 114 7.87 -4.22 16.03
CA GLY A 114 9.25 -4.39 16.49
C GLY A 114 9.46 -3.84 17.90
N THR A 115 10.45 -4.36 18.63
CA THR A 115 10.90 -3.77 19.90
C THR A 115 11.70 -2.51 19.59
N PRO A 116 11.28 -1.32 20.05
CA PRO A 116 12.15 -0.15 19.98
C PRO A 116 13.34 -0.38 20.91
N ASP A 117 14.55 -0.36 20.37
CA ASP A 117 15.76 -0.28 21.19
C ASP A 117 15.74 1.07 21.92
N MET A 118 15.34 1.04 23.19
CA MET A 118 15.36 2.20 24.08
C MET A 118 16.77 2.46 24.61
N TYR A 119 17.77 2.66 23.75
CA TYR A 119 19.07 3.19 24.17
C TYR A 119 19.72 4.05 23.07
N ALA A 120 19.77 5.36 23.31
CA ALA A 120 20.75 6.29 22.76
C ALA A 120 21.10 7.31 23.85
#